data_AF-A0A3P6D4B7-F1
#
_entry.id   AF-A0A3P6D4B7-F1
#
_cell.length_a   1.000
_cell.length_b   1.000
_cell.length_c   1.000
_cell.angle_alpha   90.00
_cell.angle_beta   90.00
_cell.angle_gamma   90.00
#
_symmetry.space_group_name_H-M   'P 1'
#
loop_
_entity.id
_entity.type
_entity.pdbx_description
1 polymer ?
#
loop_
_entity_poly.entity_id
_entity_poly.type
_entity_poly.pdbx_seq_one_letter_code
_entity_poly.pdbx_strand_id
1 'polypeptide(L)' 'QQKNLEKKTVTEILPAKKFHKAEEYHQHYLSKNGKSGHAQSPSKSCKDPISCFG' A
#
# COMPACT_ATOMS: atom_id res chain seq x y z
N GLN A 1 -0.88 3.39 -20.03
CA GLN A 1 -1.69 3.44 -18.80
C GLN A 1 -2.88 4.36 -18.96
N GLN A 2 -2.72 5.69 -19.12
CA GLN A 2 -3.88 6.60 -19.33
C GLN A 2 -4.81 6.17 -20.49
N LYS A 3 -4.25 5.65 -21.58
CA LYS A 3 -5.02 5.15 -22.74
C LYS A 3 -6.02 4.02 -22.41
N ASN A 4 -5.87 3.36 -21.26
CA ASN A 4 -6.71 2.23 -20.83
C ASN A 4 -7.68 2.61 -19.69
N LEU A 5 -7.71 3.88 -19.28
CA LEU A 5 -8.53 4.36 -18.17
C LEU A 5 -9.52 5.39 -18.70
N GLU A 6 -10.81 5.20 -18.39
CA GLU A 6 -11.87 6.15 -18.78
C GLU A 6 -11.71 7.50 -18.06
N LYS A 7 -11.23 7.47 -16.82
CA LYS A 7 -11.01 8.67 -16.00
C LYS A 7 -9.59 9.22 -16.21
N LYS A 8 -9.47 10.55 -16.16
CA LYS A 8 -8.17 11.24 -16.20
C LYS A 8 -7.33 10.89 -14.96
N THR A 9 -6.09 10.48 -15.17
CA THR A 9 -5.10 10.29 -14.11
C THR A 9 -4.72 11.65 -13.54
N VAL A 10 -4.90 11.82 -12.23
CA VAL A 10 -4.60 13.06 -11.48
C VAL A 10 -3.32 12.95 -10.66
N THR A 11 -2.54 11.88 -10.83
CA THR A 11 -1.30 11.64 -10.10
C THR A 11 -0.26 12.73 -10.38
N GLU A 12 0.22 13.37 -9.33
CA GLU A 12 1.26 14.40 -9.40
C GLU A 12 2.65 13.77 -9.55
N ILE A 13 3.52 14.40 -10.35
CA ILE A 13 4.92 14.03 -10.50
C ILE A 13 5.77 15.21 -10.03
N LEU A 14 6.24 15.13 -8.78
CA LEU A 14 6.99 16.20 -8.10
C LEU A 14 8.35 15.67 -7.61
N PRO A 15 9.34 16.57 -7.40
CA PRO A 15 10.59 16.20 -6.73
C PRO A 15 10.35 15.65 -5.33
N ALA A 16 11.15 14.65 -4.94
CA ALA A 16 11.09 14.08 -3.59
C ALA A 16 11.45 15.12 -2.53
N LYS A 17 10.67 15.16 -1.44
CA LYS A 17 10.91 16.01 -0.27
C LYS A 17 11.45 15.19 0.90
N LYS A 18 11.76 15.86 2.02
CA LYS A 18 12.14 15.19 3.27
C LYS A 18 11.06 14.18 3.67
N PHE A 19 11.46 12.93 3.90
CA PHE A 19 10.58 11.86 4.35
C PHE A 19 10.55 11.81 5.88
N HIS A 20 9.35 11.81 6.46
CA HIS A 20 9.13 11.64 7.89
C HIS A 20 8.56 10.23 8.12
N LYS A 21 9.35 9.35 8.75
CA LYS A 21 8.92 7.97 9.03
C LYS A 21 7.76 7.99 10.03
N ALA A 22 6.68 7.26 9.70
CA ALA A 22 5.57 7.03 10.63
C ALA A 22 5.98 6.11 11.79
N GLU A 23 5.19 6.11 12.86
CA GLU A 23 5.39 5.33 14.07
C GLU A 23 5.53 3.82 13.79
N GLU A 24 6.21 3.10 14.68
CA GLU A 24 6.56 1.69 14.46
C GLU A 24 5.34 0.76 14.36
N TYR A 25 4.20 1.13 14.96
CA TYR A 25 2.96 0.36 14.83
C TYR A 25 2.31 0.47 13.45
N HIS A 26 2.58 1.54 12.69
CA HIS A 26 2.13 1.68 11.30
C HIS A 26 2.95 0.84 10.33
N GLN A 27 4.21 0.55 10.67
CA GLN A 27 5.10 -0.23 9.82
C GLN A 27 4.62 -1.68 9.75
N HIS A 28 4.56 -2.24 8.54
CA HIS A 28 4.19 -3.64 8.30
C HIS A 28 2.82 -4.04 8.91
N TYR A 29 1.89 -3.10 9.02
CA TYR A 29 0.60 -3.29 9.72
C TYR A 29 -0.19 -4.52 9.22
N LEU A 30 -0.33 -4.68 7.89
CA LEU A 30 -1.10 -5.78 7.29
C LEU A 30 -0.43 -7.15 7.47
N SER A 31 0.90 -7.21 7.45
CA SER A 31 1.62 -8.47 7.73
C SER A 31 1.70 -8.77 9.22
N LYS A 32 1.51 -7.77 10.09
CA LYS A 32 1.48 -7.93 11.55
C LYS A 32 0.16 -8.47 12.07
N ASN A 33 -0.96 -8.32 11.34
CA ASN A 33 -2.30 -8.92 11.55
C ASN A 33 -3.45 -8.00 11.04
N GLY A 34 -3.16 -6.73 10.74
CA GLY A 34 -4.18 -5.74 10.43
C GLY A 34 -5.26 -5.61 11.53
N LYS A 35 -6.46 -5.20 11.16
CA LYS A 35 -7.62 -4.99 12.04
C LYS A 35 -8.35 -6.31 12.32
N SER A 36 -8.47 -7.19 11.32
CA SER A 36 -9.24 -8.43 11.44
C SER A 36 -8.47 -9.61 12.06
N GLY A 37 -7.19 -9.43 12.41
CA GLY A 37 -6.39 -10.51 13.00
C GLY A 37 -5.83 -11.51 11.99
N HIS A 38 -5.90 -11.20 10.69
CA HIS A 38 -5.43 -12.06 9.61
C HIS A 38 -4.26 -11.40 8.90
N ALA A 39 -3.06 -11.92 9.14
CA ALA A 39 -1.84 -11.42 8.49
C ALA A 39 -1.86 -11.68 6.98
N GLN A 40 -1.49 -10.66 6.20
CA GLN A 40 -1.31 -10.77 4.75
C GLN A 40 0.16 -11.01 4.40
N SER A 41 0.41 -11.91 3.44
CA SER A 41 1.77 -12.31 3.10
C SER A 41 2.58 -11.16 2.47
N PRO A 42 3.77 -10.83 2.99
CA PRO A 42 4.70 -9.89 2.35
C PRO A 42 5.64 -10.57 1.34
N SER A 43 5.44 -11.87 1.05
CA SER A 43 6.34 -12.62 0.18
C SER A 43 6.38 -12.04 -1.23
N LYS A 44 7.57 -12.04 -1.83
CA LYS A 44 7.76 -11.56 -3.20
C LYS A 44 6.89 -12.41 -4.14
N SER A 45 6.18 -11.74 -5.05
CA SER A 45 5.28 -12.40 -6.02
C SER A 45 4.07 -13.12 -5.40
N CYS A 46 3.71 -12.86 -4.14
CA CYS A 46 2.39 -13.23 -3.63
C CYS A 46 1.30 -12.63 -4.51
N LYS A 47 0.30 -13.44 -4.90
CA LYS A 47 -0.82 -13.04 -5.75
C LYS A 47 -2.16 -13.00 -5.00
N ASP A 48 -2.11 -13.21 -3.69
CA ASP A 48 -3.31 -13.15 -2.85
C ASP A 48 -3.86 -11.71 -2.87
N PRO A 49 -5.18 -11.54 -2.91
CA PRO A 49 -5.79 -10.22 -2.94
C PRO A 49 -5.49 -9.47 -1.63
N ILE A 50 -5.05 -8.22 -1.75
CA ILE A 50 -4.70 -7.39 -0.60
C ILE A 50 -5.96 -6.73 -0.03
N SER A 51 -6.23 -6.94 1.27
CA SER A 51 -7.32 -6.26 1.98
C SER A 51 -6.83 -4.92 2.56
N CYS A 52 -7.69 -3.90 2.52
CA CYS A 52 -7.31 -2.53 2.90
C CYS A 52 -6.86 -2.40 4.37
N PHE A 53 -7.47 -3.18 5.27
CA PHE A 53 -7.29 -3.00 6.71
C PHE A 53 -6.90 -4.29 7.45
N GLY A 54 -6.61 -5.39 6.76
CA GLY A 54 -6.56 -6.71 7.38
C GLY A 54 -7.93 -7.32 7.37
#